data_AF-A0A1Q3H4L8-F1
#
_entry.id   AF-A0A1Q3H4L8-F1
#
_cell.length_a   1.000
_cell.length_b   1.000
_cell.length_c   1.000
_cell.angle_alpha   90.00
_cell.angle_beta   90.00
_cell.angle_gamma   90.00
#
_symmetry.space_group_name_H-M   'P 1'
#
loop_
_entity.id
_entity.type
_entity.pdbx_description
1 polymer ?
#
loop_
_entity_poly.entity_id
_entity_poly.type
_entity_poly.pdbx_seq_one_letter_code
_entity_poly.pdbx_strand_id
1 'polypeptide(L)'
;MNDLSKFAQPFASSEDLQVTLENDLLSIRRLYRFRGLRIAGTLVMFATLVLVTSSIAVMGIQENKPSYIWIVLLFMVFVIGAFYLLKGALFSKEKLVLDVHKKTATFYKNRKKPYQYRFDEIIQWQLVGKVFRQYKGGPGVMSRLYLRLKEEPPKHTPIEVFVFYPSLDLRTSLTKNFKELLPLMKESAKENGQEVAERLQNVTQIPWRWYEYNEKY
;
A
#
# COMPACT_ATOMS: atom_id res chain seq x y z
N MET A 1 1.15 19.70 -22.10
CA MET A 1 1.14 18.30 -21.61
C MET A 1 1.73 18.32 -20.22
N ASN A 2 0.95 17.94 -19.19
CA ASN A 2 1.50 17.78 -17.85
C ASN A 2 2.43 16.57 -17.86
N ASP A 3 3.66 16.75 -17.42
CA ASP A 3 4.65 15.70 -17.33
C ASP A 3 4.24 14.69 -16.25
N LEU A 4 3.56 13.62 -16.67
CA LEU A 4 3.00 12.57 -15.80
C LEU A 4 4.08 11.90 -14.94
N SER A 5 5.34 11.97 -15.38
CA SER A 5 6.49 11.43 -14.63
C SER A 5 6.67 12.12 -13.27
N LYS A 6 6.32 13.40 -13.14
CA LYS A 6 6.37 14.13 -11.86
C LYS A 6 5.40 13.56 -10.83
N PHE A 7 4.27 13.00 -11.29
CA PHE A 7 3.28 12.37 -10.43
C PHE A 7 3.59 10.91 -10.09
N ALA A 8 4.58 10.32 -10.76
CA ALA A 8 5.05 8.95 -10.53
C ALA A 8 6.13 8.82 -9.44
N GLN A 9 6.57 9.94 -8.85
CA GLN A 9 7.51 9.91 -7.73
C GLN A 9 6.93 9.14 -6.53
N PRO A 10 7.76 8.52 -5.67
CA PRO A 10 7.28 7.91 -4.42
C PRO A 10 6.53 8.93 -3.54
N PHE A 11 5.66 8.44 -2.65
CA PHE A 11 5.08 9.29 -1.60
C PHE A 11 6.08 9.42 -0.45
N ALA A 12 6.23 10.63 0.09
CA ALA A 12 7.12 10.89 1.22
C ALA A 12 6.49 10.44 2.55
N SER A 13 5.19 10.70 2.73
CA SER A 13 4.48 10.46 3.99
C SER A 13 3.69 9.15 3.95
N SER A 14 3.27 8.69 2.77
CA SER A 14 2.53 7.43 2.56
C SER A 14 3.41 6.28 2.06
N GLU A 15 4.33 5.80 2.90
CA GLU A 15 5.27 4.72 2.55
C GLU A 15 4.63 3.35 2.24
N ASP A 16 3.37 3.15 2.66
CA ASP A 16 2.57 1.97 2.34
C ASP A 16 1.89 2.07 0.97
N LEU A 17 2.15 3.13 0.20
CA LEU A 17 1.69 3.28 -1.18
C LEU A 17 2.87 3.24 -2.17
N GLN A 18 2.66 2.54 -3.27
CA GLN A 18 3.57 2.52 -4.41
C GLN A 18 2.88 3.18 -5.61
N VAL A 19 3.59 4.08 -6.28
CA VAL A 19 3.15 4.66 -7.55
C VAL A 19 3.92 4.02 -8.69
N THR A 20 3.21 3.64 -9.75
CA THR A 20 3.80 3.20 -11.01
C THR A 20 3.15 3.93 -12.17
N LEU A 21 3.93 4.20 -13.21
CA LEU A 21 3.46 4.77 -14.46
C LEU A 21 3.78 3.78 -15.57
N GLU A 22 2.75 3.25 -16.23
CA GLU A 22 2.88 2.34 -17.38
C GLU A 22 1.94 2.83 -18.47
N ASN A 23 2.46 3.16 -19.66
CA ASN A 23 1.66 3.57 -20.82
C ASN A 23 0.62 4.66 -20.49
N ASP A 24 1.04 5.72 -19.80
CA ASP A 24 0.21 6.84 -19.33
C ASP A 24 -0.89 6.49 -18.30
N LEU A 25 -0.87 5.27 -17.76
CA LEU A 25 -1.70 4.85 -16.64
C LEU A 25 -0.95 5.09 -15.34
N LEU A 26 -1.45 6.02 -14.53
CA LEU A 26 -0.95 6.23 -13.17
C LEU A 26 -1.62 5.24 -12.24
N SER A 27 -0.83 4.35 -11.65
CA SER A 27 -1.30 3.29 -10.76
C SER A 27 -0.77 3.53 -9.36
N ILE A 28 -1.66 3.77 -8.41
CA ILE A 28 -1.34 3.85 -6.98
C ILE A 28 -1.79 2.54 -6.33
N ARG A 29 -0.86 1.81 -5.73
CA ARG A 29 -1.12 0.50 -5.13
C ARG A 29 -0.75 0.51 -3.66
N ARG A 30 -1.57 -0.13 -2.84
CA ARG A 30 -1.24 -0.34 -1.43
C ARG A 30 -0.30 -1.53 -1.24
N LEU A 31 0.78 -1.30 -0.52
CA LEU A 31 1.73 -2.30 -0.04
C LEU A 31 1.25 -2.83 1.31
N TYR A 32 1.39 -4.12 1.59
CA TYR A 32 1.15 -4.59 2.95
C TYR A 32 2.19 -3.96 3.90
N ARG A 33 1.71 -3.46 5.05
CA ARG A 33 2.50 -2.74 6.06
C ARG A 33 3.68 -3.56 6.60
N PHE A 34 3.65 -4.89 6.53
CA PHE A 34 4.71 -5.75 7.06
C PHE A 34 5.93 -5.83 6.12
N ARG A 35 6.61 -4.69 5.87
CA ARG A 35 7.95 -4.67 5.26
C ARG A 35 8.92 -5.63 5.97
N GLY A 36 8.77 -5.77 7.29
CA GLY A 36 9.53 -6.74 8.09
C GLY A 36 9.28 -8.20 7.70
N LEU A 37 8.05 -8.57 7.33
CA LEU A 37 7.75 -9.93 6.87
C LEU A 37 8.42 -10.23 5.51
N ARG A 38 8.52 -9.22 4.63
CA ARG A 38 9.31 -9.32 3.39
C ARG A 38 10.79 -9.51 3.69
N ILE A 39 11.37 -8.69 4.57
CA ILE A 39 12.79 -8.76 4.92
C ILE A 39 13.09 -10.10 5.59
N ALA A 40 12.31 -10.48 6.61
CA ALA A 40 12.45 -11.75 7.31
C ALA A 40 12.25 -12.95 6.38
N GLY A 41 11.20 -12.95 5.54
CA GLY A 41 10.96 -14.01 4.56
C GLY A 41 12.07 -14.14 3.52
N THR A 42 12.61 -13.02 3.05
CA THR A 42 13.74 -13.01 2.10
C THR A 42 15.02 -13.52 2.77
N LEU A 43 15.29 -13.12 4.02
CA LEU A 43 16.44 -13.59 4.80
C LEU A 43 16.37 -15.09 5.07
N VAL A 44 15.20 -15.60 5.49
CA VAL A 44 14.98 -17.04 5.71
C VAL A 44 15.21 -17.81 4.41
N MET A 45 14.62 -17.36 3.29
CA MET A 45 14.82 -18.02 2.00
C MET A 45 16.30 -18.02 1.56
N PHE A 46 16.99 -16.89 1.72
CA PHE A 46 18.42 -16.78 1.38
C PHE A 46 19.28 -17.71 2.23
N ALA A 47 19.06 -17.74 3.55
CA ALA A 47 19.76 -18.64 4.46
C ALA A 47 19.52 -20.11 4.09
N THR A 48 18.28 -20.47 3.75
CA THR A 48 17.93 -21.83 3.33
C THR A 48 18.63 -22.21 2.02
N LEU A 49 18.68 -21.28 1.04
CA LEU A 49 19.38 -21.49 -0.23
C LEU A 49 20.88 -21.73 -0.02
N VAL A 50 21.53 -20.91 0.80
CA VAL A 50 22.97 -21.03 1.10
C VAL A 50 23.25 -22.36 1.79
N LEU A 51 22.45 -22.74 2.79
CA LEU A 51 22.64 -24.01 3.51
C LEU A 51 22.47 -25.22 2.58
N VAL A 52 21.39 -25.27 1.81
CA VAL A 52 21.11 -26.40 0.91
C VAL A 52 22.16 -26.53 -0.18
N THR A 53 22.56 -25.42 -0.80
CA THR A 53 23.61 -25.41 -1.83
C THR A 53 24.95 -25.88 -1.26
N SER A 54 25.30 -25.43 -0.05
CA SER A 54 26.55 -25.84 0.62
C SER A 54 26.54 -27.33 0.97
N SER A 55 25.44 -27.85 1.52
CA SER A 55 25.31 -29.28 1.85
C SER A 55 25.39 -30.16 0.60
N ILE A 56 24.74 -29.77 -0.49
CA ILE A 56 24.76 -30.52 -1.75
C ILE A 56 26.15 -30.47 -2.40
N ALA A 57 26.84 -29.33 -2.34
CA ALA A 57 28.23 -29.22 -2.83
C ALA A 57 29.17 -30.16 -2.06
N VAL A 58 29.03 -30.23 -0.72
CA VAL A 58 29.81 -31.17 0.11
C VAL A 58 29.50 -32.62 -0.25
N MET A 59 28.23 -33.01 -0.38
CA MET A 59 27.84 -34.36 -0.81
C MET A 59 28.33 -34.69 -2.22
N GLY A 60 28.26 -33.74 -3.15
CA GLY A 60 28.75 -33.91 -4.53
C GLY A 60 30.25 -34.17 -4.60
N ILE A 61 31.04 -33.49 -3.77
CA ILE A 61 32.49 -33.69 -3.66
C ILE A 61 32.80 -35.04 -2.98
N GLN A 62 32.09 -35.38 -1.90
CA GLN A 62 32.33 -36.61 -1.14
C GLN A 62 31.92 -37.88 -1.90
N GLU A 63 30.83 -37.84 -2.66
CA GLU A 63 30.31 -39.01 -3.37
C GLU A 63 30.68 -39.04 -4.87
N ASN A 64 31.35 -38.01 -5.38
CA ASN A 64 31.75 -37.86 -6.78
C ASN A 64 30.60 -38.06 -7.79
N LYS A 65 29.38 -37.66 -7.40
CA LYS A 65 28.15 -37.82 -8.19
C LYS A 65 27.65 -36.46 -8.67
N PRO A 66 27.91 -36.07 -9.93
CA PRO A 66 27.44 -34.79 -10.46
C PRO A 66 25.91 -34.71 -10.59
N SER A 67 25.19 -35.84 -10.51
CA SER A 67 23.72 -35.89 -10.54
C SER A 67 23.04 -35.09 -9.43
N TYR A 68 23.76 -34.77 -8.34
CA TYR A 68 23.27 -33.90 -7.26
C TYR A 68 22.90 -32.47 -7.72
N ILE A 69 23.39 -32.02 -8.89
CA ILE A 69 22.98 -30.76 -9.53
C ILE A 69 21.47 -30.69 -9.82
N TRP A 70 20.83 -31.82 -10.13
CA TRP A 70 19.39 -31.85 -10.38
C TRP A 70 18.56 -31.49 -9.14
N ILE A 71 19.06 -31.85 -7.95
CA ILE A 71 18.43 -31.50 -6.67
C ILE A 71 18.55 -29.99 -6.41
N VAL A 72 19.70 -29.38 -6.75
CA VAL A 72 19.89 -27.92 -6.68
C VAL A 72 18.91 -27.19 -7.61
N LEU A 73 18.78 -27.66 -8.85
CA LEU A 73 17.86 -27.09 -9.83
C LEU A 73 16.40 -27.17 -9.36
N LEU A 74 15.96 -28.32 -8.86
CA LEU A 74 14.60 -28.52 -8.36
C LEU A 74 14.32 -27.64 -7.13
N PHE A 75 15.30 -27.49 -6.23
CA PHE A 75 15.20 -26.58 -5.10
C PHE A 75 15.14 -25.11 -5.53
N MET A 76 15.92 -24.71 -6.53
CA MET A 76 15.91 -23.35 -7.06
C MET A 76 14.53 -23.00 -7.66
N VAL A 77 13.92 -23.92 -8.41
CA VAL A 77 12.55 -23.76 -8.92
C VAL A 77 11.54 -23.59 -7.79
N PHE A 78 11.65 -24.38 -6.72
CA PHE A 78 10.79 -24.24 -5.54
C PHE A 78 10.94 -22.88 -4.86
N VAL A 79 12.17 -22.40 -4.67
CA VAL A 79 12.45 -21.07 -4.07
C VAL A 79 11.89 -19.95 -4.94
N ILE A 80 12.04 -20.02 -6.26
CA ILE A 80 11.46 -19.04 -7.19
C ILE A 80 9.93 -19.05 -7.08
N GLY A 81 9.31 -20.24 -7.06
CA GLY A 81 7.87 -20.39 -6.86
C GLY A 81 7.38 -19.79 -5.54
N ALA A 82 8.08 -20.08 -4.43
CA ALA A 82 7.79 -19.50 -3.13
C ALA A 82 7.93 -17.97 -3.13
N PHE A 83 8.94 -17.42 -3.82
CA PHE A 83 9.10 -15.98 -3.97
C PHE A 83 7.96 -15.34 -4.74
N TYR A 84 7.47 -15.97 -5.81
CA TYR A 84 6.30 -15.50 -6.55
C TYR A 84 5.02 -15.51 -5.70
N LEU A 85 4.81 -16.56 -4.90
CA LEU A 85 3.69 -16.64 -3.96
C LEU A 85 3.79 -15.58 -2.86
N LEU A 86 4.98 -15.39 -2.29
CA LEU A 86 5.24 -14.35 -1.29
C LEU A 86 4.97 -12.97 -1.89
N LYS A 87 5.45 -12.70 -3.11
CA LYS A 87 5.20 -11.46 -3.85
C LYS A 87 3.70 -11.21 -4.01
N GLY A 88 2.91 -12.22 -4.37
CA GLY A 88 1.45 -12.14 -4.47
C GLY A 88 0.74 -11.85 -3.14
N ALA A 89 1.26 -12.38 -2.03
CA ALA A 89 0.72 -12.13 -0.69
C ALA A 89 1.16 -10.78 -0.09
N LEU A 90 2.27 -10.21 -0.56
CA LEU A 90 2.87 -8.96 -0.07
C LEU A 90 2.25 -7.70 -0.65
N PHE A 91 1.60 -7.78 -1.81
CA PHE A 91 0.94 -6.63 -2.43
C PHE A 91 -0.56 -6.66 -2.15
N SER A 92 -1.11 -5.55 -1.66
CA SER A 92 -2.55 -5.44 -1.58
C SER A 92 -3.13 -5.52 -3.00
N LYS A 93 -4.30 -6.15 -3.10
CA LYS A 93 -5.15 -6.02 -4.29
C LYS A 93 -5.83 -4.66 -4.35
N GLU A 94 -5.69 -3.82 -3.32
CA GLU A 94 -6.11 -2.42 -3.33
C GLU A 94 -5.22 -1.60 -4.27
N LYS A 95 -5.81 -1.14 -5.36
CA LYS A 95 -5.14 -0.35 -6.40
C LYS A 95 -6.11 0.67 -6.98
N LEU A 96 -5.63 1.89 -7.16
CA LEU A 96 -6.27 2.96 -7.92
C LEU A 96 -5.51 3.11 -9.24
N VAL A 97 -6.23 3.04 -10.37
CA VAL A 97 -5.68 3.30 -11.70
C VAL A 97 -6.36 4.53 -12.26
N LEU A 98 -5.56 5.52 -12.64
CA LEU A 98 -6.01 6.71 -13.32
C LEU A 98 -5.55 6.64 -14.78
N ASP A 99 -6.51 6.63 -15.68
CA ASP A 99 -6.26 6.85 -17.10
C ASP A 99 -6.58 8.33 -17.39
N VAL A 100 -5.52 9.13 -17.55
CA VAL A 100 -5.64 10.58 -17.72
C VAL A 100 -6.16 10.92 -19.12
N HIS A 101 -5.86 10.11 -20.13
CA HIS A 101 -6.35 10.28 -21.50
C HIS A 101 -7.84 9.98 -21.61
N LYS A 102 -8.27 8.84 -21.06
CA LYS A 102 -9.69 8.44 -21.04
C LYS A 102 -10.49 9.12 -19.94
N LYS A 103 -9.82 9.88 -19.05
CA LYS A 103 -10.41 10.55 -17.88
C LYS A 103 -11.22 9.59 -17.01
N THR A 104 -10.62 8.44 -16.67
CA THR A 104 -11.26 7.42 -15.83
C THR A 104 -10.43 7.07 -14.61
N ALA A 105 -11.12 6.82 -13.50
CA ALA A 105 -10.56 6.27 -12.28
C ALA A 105 -11.13 4.87 -12.04
N THR A 106 -10.24 3.88 -11.88
CA THR A 106 -10.62 2.49 -11.61
C THR A 106 -10.07 2.04 -10.26
N PHE A 107 -10.96 1.53 -9.42
CA PHE A 107 -10.69 1.10 -8.05
C PHE A 107 -10.78 -0.42 -7.95
N TYR A 108 -9.67 -1.06 -7.65
CA TYR A 108 -9.59 -2.48 -7.35
C TYR A 108 -9.61 -2.64 -5.84
N LYS A 109 -10.55 -3.43 -5.31
CA LYS A 109 -10.60 -3.83 -3.90
C LYS A 109 -10.53 -5.33 -3.76
N ASN A 110 -10.03 -5.78 -2.61
CA ASN A 110 -9.52 -7.13 -2.33
C ASN A 110 -10.36 -8.33 -2.83
N ARG A 111 -11.68 -8.17 -3.05
CA ARG A 111 -12.60 -9.25 -3.50
C ARG A 111 -13.78 -8.84 -4.39
N LYS A 112 -13.85 -7.61 -4.92
CA LYS A 112 -15.00 -7.14 -5.72
C LYS A 112 -14.60 -6.83 -7.16
N LYS A 113 -15.59 -6.85 -8.06
CA LYS A 113 -15.44 -6.27 -9.40
C LYS A 113 -14.87 -4.85 -9.26
N PRO A 114 -13.95 -4.43 -10.15
CA PRO A 114 -13.42 -3.09 -10.09
C PRO A 114 -14.56 -2.08 -10.25
N TYR A 115 -14.49 -1.00 -9.49
CA TYR A 115 -15.36 0.14 -9.70
C TYR A 115 -14.67 1.08 -10.68
N GLN A 116 -15.35 1.50 -11.73
CA GLN A 116 -14.80 2.44 -12.71
C GLN A 116 -15.74 3.63 -12.83
N TYR A 117 -15.17 4.83 -12.71
CA TYR A 117 -15.88 6.09 -12.84
C TYR A 117 -15.12 7.01 -13.78
N ARG A 118 -15.85 7.85 -14.49
CA ARG A 118 -15.28 8.95 -15.26
C ARG A 118 -15.03 10.16 -14.37
N PHE A 119 -14.07 11.00 -14.74
CA PHE A 119 -13.72 12.19 -13.94
C PHE A 119 -14.86 13.19 -13.81
N ASP A 120 -15.73 13.27 -14.82
CA ASP A 120 -16.93 14.11 -14.78
C ASP A 120 -18.03 13.57 -13.87
N GLU A 121 -18.01 12.30 -13.50
CA GLU A 121 -18.93 11.71 -12.51
C GLU A 121 -18.48 11.99 -11.07
N ILE A 122 -17.21 12.35 -10.88
CA ILE A 122 -16.60 12.57 -9.58
C ILE A 122 -16.66 14.06 -9.24
N ILE A 123 -17.23 14.39 -8.08
CA ILE A 123 -17.28 15.76 -7.58
C ILE A 123 -16.03 16.10 -6.78
N GLN A 124 -15.59 15.17 -5.91
CA GLN A 124 -14.61 15.51 -4.88
C GLN A 124 -13.88 14.28 -4.34
N TRP A 125 -12.59 14.47 -4.05
CA TRP A 125 -11.79 13.61 -3.19
C TRP A 125 -11.98 14.04 -1.72
N GLN A 126 -12.57 13.20 -0.89
CA GLN A 126 -12.88 13.54 0.51
C GLN A 126 -11.94 12.83 1.46
N LEU A 127 -11.13 13.59 2.21
CA LEU A 127 -10.25 13.04 3.22
C LEU A 127 -10.89 13.24 4.59
N VAL A 128 -11.23 12.17 5.29
CA VAL A 128 -11.96 12.21 6.57
C VAL A 128 -11.11 11.62 7.69
N GLY A 129 -10.89 12.38 8.76
CA GLY A 129 -10.25 11.88 9.97
C GLY A 129 -11.20 11.07 10.84
N LYS A 130 -10.72 9.93 11.36
CA LYS A 130 -11.46 9.10 12.32
C LYS A 130 -10.61 8.74 13.52
N VAL A 131 -11.17 8.93 14.71
CA VAL A 131 -10.65 8.36 15.96
C VAL A 131 -11.46 7.11 16.28
N PHE A 132 -10.81 6.01 16.62
CA PHE A 132 -11.46 4.75 16.92
C PHE A 132 -10.82 4.08 18.14
N ARG A 133 -11.54 3.24 18.86
CA ARG A 133 -10.98 2.49 19.99
C ARG A 133 -10.30 1.22 19.48
N GLN A 134 -9.03 1.00 19.84
CA GLN A 134 -8.35 -0.25 19.52
C GLN A 134 -8.78 -1.36 20.48
N TYR A 135 -8.91 -2.59 19.99
CA TYR A 135 -9.46 -3.73 20.76
C TYR A 135 -8.65 -4.11 22.01
N LYS A 136 -7.36 -3.74 22.07
CA LYS A 136 -6.47 -3.91 23.23
C LYS A 136 -5.53 -2.71 23.44
N GLY A 137 -5.89 -1.55 22.91
CA GLY A 137 -5.07 -0.34 22.93
C GLY A 137 -5.97 0.88 23.12
N GLY A 138 -5.39 2.01 23.49
CA GLY A 138 -6.10 3.27 23.60
C GLY A 138 -6.74 3.73 22.27
N PRO A 139 -7.13 5.01 22.17
CA PRO A 139 -7.63 5.58 20.94
C PRO A 139 -6.59 5.45 19.81
N GLY A 140 -6.99 4.84 18.71
CA GLY A 140 -6.31 4.84 17.43
C GLY A 140 -6.82 5.97 16.55
N VAL A 141 -5.98 6.37 15.60
CA VAL A 141 -6.29 7.42 14.63
C VAL A 141 -6.06 6.87 13.23
N MET A 142 -6.89 7.28 12.28
CA MET A 142 -6.66 7.09 10.85
C MET A 142 -7.30 8.23 10.07
N SER A 143 -6.86 8.42 8.83
CA SER A 143 -7.60 9.20 7.83
C SER A 143 -8.05 8.28 6.71
N ARG A 144 -9.18 8.59 6.09
CA ARG A 144 -9.76 7.79 5.01
C ARG A 144 -10.02 8.70 3.82
N LEU A 145 -9.50 8.31 2.67
CA LEU A 145 -9.79 8.98 1.41
C LEU A 145 -10.99 8.30 0.78
N TYR A 146 -12.02 9.08 0.48
CA TYR A 146 -13.23 8.66 -0.20
C TYR A 146 -13.39 9.40 -1.52
N LEU A 147 -14.12 8.77 -2.43
CA LEU A 147 -14.60 9.35 -3.67
C LEU A 147 -16.06 9.73 -3.50
N ARG A 148 -16.40 10.98 -3.82
CA ARG A 148 -17.79 11.46 -3.86
C ARG A 148 -18.26 11.62 -5.30
N LEU A 149 -19.40 11.01 -5.62
CA LEU A 149 -19.98 11.01 -6.96
C LEU A 149 -21.13 12.03 -7.08
N LYS A 150 -21.46 12.43 -8.32
CA LYS A 150 -22.58 13.33 -8.62
C LYS A 150 -23.95 12.74 -8.25
N GLU A 151 -24.14 11.46 -8.52
CA GLU A 151 -25.42 10.77 -8.37
C GLU A 151 -25.49 9.89 -7.12
N GLU A 152 -24.69 10.18 -6.09
CA GLU A 152 -24.71 9.42 -4.84
C GLU A 152 -25.93 9.80 -3.97
N PRO A 153 -26.77 8.84 -3.55
CA PRO A 153 -27.85 9.12 -2.62
C PRO A 153 -27.28 9.62 -1.29
N PRO A 154 -27.90 10.61 -0.62
CA PRO A 154 -27.37 11.27 0.57
C PRO A 154 -27.11 10.35 1.78
N LYS A 155 -27.62 9.11 1.78
CA LYS A 155 -27.39 8.11 2.83
C LYS A 155 -26.34 7.05 2.47
N HIS A 156 -25.80 7.07 1.26
CA HIS A 156 -24.82 6.08 0.84
C HIS A 156 -23.45 6.41 1.41
N THR A 157 -22.74 5.39 1.92
CA THR A 157 -21.35 5.57 2.34
C THR A 157 -20.51 5.83 1.07
N PRO A 158 -19.76 6.94 1.02
CA PRO A 158 -18.89 7.24 -0.11
C PRO A 158 -17.89 6.11 -0.37
N ILE A 159 -17.40 6.01 -1.60
CA ILE A 159 -16.49 4.92 -1.98
C ILE A 159 -15.13 5.16 -1.34
N GLU A 160 -14.79 4.37 -0.32
CA GLU A 160 -13.47 4.43 0.31
C GLU A 160 -12.40 3.98 -0.69
N VAL A 161 -11.33 4.75 -0.83
CA VAL A 161 -10.24 4.53 -1.78
C VAL A 161 -9.04 3.96 -1.04
N PHE A 162 -8.55 4.70 -0.04
CA PHE A 162 -7.41 4.33 0.80
C PHE A 162 -7.66 4.70 2.26
N VAL A 163 -7.03 3.97 3.16
CA VAL A 163 -7.04 4.24 4.60
C VAL A 163 -5.59 4.50 5.04
N PHE A 164 -5.32 5.64 5.64
CA PHE A 164 -3.99 6.03 6.09
C PHE A 164 -3.92 5.93 7.61
N TYR A 165 -2.87 5.27 8.08
CA TYR A 165 -2.55 5.19 9.49
C TYR A 165 -1.40 6.15 9.82
N PRO A 166 -1.31 6.63 11.07
CA PRO A 166 -0.16 7.39 11.53
C PRO A 166 1.14 6.60 11.35
N SER A 167 2.17 7.30 10.87
CA SER A 167 3.53 6.81 10.65
C SER A 167 4.48 7.56 11.58
N LEU A 168 4.33 7.34 12.89
CA LEU A 168 5.20 7.92 13.90
C LEU A 168 6.42 7.02 14.15
N ASP A 169 7.58 7.63 14.36
CA ASP A 169 8.80 6.92 14.75
C ASP A 169 8.60 6.13 16.05
N LEU A 170 9.32 5.01 16.16
CA LEU A 170 9.26 4.13 17.32
C LEU A 170 9.63 4.88 18.61
N ARG A 171 10.64 5.76 18.55
CA ARG A 171 11.07 6.59 19.67
C ARG A 171 9.93 7.50 20.15
N THR A 172 9.32 8.26 19.25
CA THR A 172 8.20 9.17 19.55
C THR A 172 7.00 8.42 20.14
N SER A 173 6.73 7.22 19.62
CA SER A 173 5.64 6.35 20.08
C SER A 173 5.87 5.78 21.49
N LEU A 174 7.14 5.63 21.90
CA LEU A 174 7.52 5.07 23.21
C LEU A 174 7.79 6.13 24.27
N THR A 175 8.23 7.34 23.89
CA THR A 175 8.63 8.37 24.86
C THR A 175 7.52 9.37 25.20
N LYS A 176 6.52 9.56 24.33
CA LYS A 176 5.45 10.55 24.55
C LYS A 176 4.25 9.92 25.26
N ASN A 177 3.71 10.64 26.25
CA ASN A 177 2.45 10.25 26.86
C ASN A 177 1.29 10.48 25.87
N PHE A 178 0.17 9.79 26.08
CA PHE A 178 -0.97 9.75 25.17
C PHE A 178 -1.54 11.14 24.83
N LYS A 179 -1.55 12.09 25.78
CA LYS A 179 -2.02 13.47 25.55
C LYS A 179 -1.21 14.21 24.48
N GLU A 180 0.10 13.94 24.39
CA GLU A 180 0.98 14.54 23.38
C GLU A 180 1.04 13.68 22.12
N LEU A 181 0.86 12.37 22.24
CA LEU A 181 0.90 11.45 21.12
C LEU A 181 -0.33 11.59 20.21
N LEU A 182 -1.52 11.80 20.77
CA LEU A 182 -2.76 11.85 20.00
C LEU A 182 -2.79 13.00 18.95
N PRO A 183 -2.40 14.25 19.27
CA PRO A 183 -2.27 15.32 18.28
C PRO A 183 -1.30 14.95 17.15
N LEU A 184 -0.15 14.35 17.47
CA LEU A 184 0.84 13.94 16.47
C LEU A 184 0.33 12.81 15.58
N MET A 185 -0.43 11.86 16.15
CA MET A 185 -1.07 10.81 15.36
C MET A 185 -2.10 11.38 14.39
N LYS A 186 -2.88 12.38 14.81
CA LYS A 186 -3.84 13.09 13.96
C LYS A 186 -3.12 13.85 12.84
N GLU A 187 -2.08 14.60 13.17
CA GLU A 187 -1.32 15.35 12.18
C GLU A 187 -0.67 14.41 11.15
N SER A 188 0.05 13.38 11.60
CA SER A 188 0.67 12.39 10.72
C SER A 188 -0.34 11.67 9.82
N ALA A 189 -1.48 11.21 10.36
CA ALA A 189 -2.49 10.56 9.52
C ALA A 189 -3.11 11.52 8.50
N LYS A 190 -3.27 12.81 8.85
CA LYS A 190 -3.75 13.83 7.92
C LYS A 190 -2.73 14.09 6.81
N GLU A 191 -1.46 14.32 7.17
CA GLU A 191 -0.37 14.56 6.21
C GLU A 191 -0.25 13.42 5.19
N ASN A 192 -0.26 12.17 5.66
CA ASN A 192 -0.19 10.99 4.80
C ASN A 192 -1.30 10.99 3.73
N GLY A 193 -2.54 11.28 4.16
CA GLY A 193 -3.68 11.34 3.25
C GLY A 193 -3.72 12.60 2.38
N GLN A 194 -3.23 13.73 2.88
CA GLN A 194 -3.21 15.02 2.20
C GLN A 194 -2.26 14.99 1.00
N GLU A 195 -1.06 14.44 1.15
CA GLU A 195 -0.10 14.29 0.05
C GLU A 195 -0.72 13.55 -1.14
N VAL A 196 -1.46 12.46 -0.84
CA VAL A 196 -2.13 11.64 -1.85
C VAL A 196 -3.29 12.42 -2.48
N ALA A 197 -4.12 13.09 -1.67
CA ALA A 197 -5.26 13.87 -2.16
C ALA A 197 -4.83 15.04 -3.05
N GLU A 198 -3.78 15.77 -2.67
CA GLU A 198 -3.21 16.87 -3.48
C GLU A 198 -2.67 16.35 -4.81
N ARG A 199 -1.96 15.21 -4.79
CA ARG A 199 -1.47 14.59 -6.03
C ARG A 199 -2.62 14.15 -6.93
N LEU A 200 -3.67 13.58 -6.36
CA LEU A 200 -4.88 13.20 -7.11
C LEU A 200 -5.58 14.43 -7.71
N GLN A 201 -5.70 15.53 -6.96
CA GLN A 201 -6.23 16.79 -7.50
C GLN A 201 -5.38 17.30 -8.66
N ASN A 202 -4.05 17.29 -8.54
CA ASN A 202 -3.16 17.77 -9.60
C ASN A 202 -3.27 16.93 -10.88
N VAL A 203 -3.44 15.61 -10.75
CA VAL A 203 -3.57 14.69 -11.89
C VAL A 203 -4.97 14.76 -12.52
N THR A 204 -6.01 14.80 -11.70
CA THR A 204 -7.41 14.64 -12.16
C THR A 204 -8.16 15.96 -12.32
N GLN A 205 -7.63 17.06 -11.77
CA GLN A 205 -8.28 18.38 -11.64
C GLN A 205 -9.58 18.37 -10.80
N ILE A 206 -9.86 17.27 -10.11
CA ILE A 206 -10.99 17.12 -9.19
C ILE A 206 -10.57 17.69 -7.83
N PRO A 207 -11.36 18.58 -7.22
CA PRO A 207 -10.99 19.19 -5.95
C PRO A 207 -10.96 18.15 -4.81
N TRP A 208 -10.09 18.35 -3.84
CA TRP A 208 -10.10 17.60 -2.59
C TRP A 208 -10.55 18.46 -1.40
N ARG A 209 -11.03 17.82 -0.32
CA ARG A 209 -11.37 18.51 0.93
C ARG A 209 -11.06 17.66 2.15
N TRP A 210 -10.49 18.30 3.16
CA TRP A 210 -10.32 17.74 4.49
C TRP A 210 -11.60 17.89 5.33
N TYR A 211 -11.99 16.80 5.99
CA TYR A 211 -13.02 16.75 7.01
C TYR A 211 -12.35 16.35 8.32
N GLU A 212 -12.46 17.21 9.31
CA GLU A 212 -11.82 17.03 10.60
C GLU A 212 -12.23 15.74 11.30
N TYR A 213 -11.39 15.34 12.27
CA TYR A 213 -11.59 14.16 13.09
C TYR A 213 -12.96 14.16 13.74
N ASN A 214 -13.83 13.25 13.31
CA ASN A 214 -15.14 13.06 13.90
C ASN A 214 -15.15 11.76 14.72
N GLU A 215 -15.80 11.81 15.89
CA GLU A 215 -16.05 10.62 16.72
C GLU A 215 -17.29 9.84 16.26
N LYS A 216 -18.19 10.47 15.49
CA LYS A 216 -19.48 9.90 15.07
C LYS A 216 -19.44 9.08 13.77
N TYR A 217 -18.38 9.17 12.96
CA TYR A 217 -18.30 8.50 11.65
C TYR A 217 -17.02 7.70 11.46
#